data_AF-A0A6A5VRK2-F1
#
_entry.id   AF-A0A6A5VRK2-F1
#
_cell.length_a   1.000
_cell.length_b   1.000
_cell.length_c   1.000
_cell.angle_alpha   90.00
_cell.angle_beta   90.00
_cell.angle_gamma   90.00
#
_symmetry.space_group_name_H-M   'P 1'
#
loop_
_entity.id
_entity.type
_entity.pdbx_description
1 polymer ?
#
loop_
_entity_poly.entity_id
_entity_poly.type
_entity_poly.pdbx_seq_one_letter_code
_entity_poly.pdbx_strand_id
1 'polypeptide(L)'
;MAASIPVPVVPIREDHKELFKSLNNFVHGYMSTPTHDNSHDYHHILRVLSNANRIYAGELKANPSYDTSTIFLAALLHDVGDHKYTKPGEDVANQISTVLLERGASSELAHKIQAIVKHVGYTNEVKDPQSVVHALKQYPELAIVQDADRLDAIGAVGVGRCFAFGGAKGGRPLAGAIEHFEEKLVKLPAMMKTETGRQLAAGRKRILEEFAREFNEEAELSFEFEE
;
A
#
# COMPACT_ATOMS: atom_id res chain seq x y z
N MET A 1 26.17 -10.76 12.55
CA MET A 1 26.04 -10.70 11.08
C MET A 1 24.82 -9.86 10.79
N ALA A 2 24.96 -8.75 10.05
CA ALA A 2 23.78 -7.99 9.65
C ALA A 2 22.87 -8.91 8.83
N ALA A 3 21.60 -9.04 9.21
CA ALA A 3 20.64 -9.83 8.43
C ALA A 3 20.61 -9.26 7.00
N SER A 4 20.74 -10.11 5.99
CA SER A 4 20.67 -9.69 4.59
C SER A 4 19.29 -9.09 4.30
N ILE A 5 19.25 -7.91 3.69
CA ILE A 5 18.01 -7.28 3.24
C ILE A 5 17.32 -8.24 2.25
N PRO A 6 16.05 -8.64 2.48
CA PRO A 6 15.36 -9.54 1.56
C PRO A 6 15.16 -8.84 0.22
N VAL A 7 15.38 -9.57 -0.87
CA VAL A 7 15.11 -9.08 -2.23
C VAL A 7 13.86 -9.79 -2.74
N PRO A 8 12.75 -9.05 -2.97
CA PRO A 8 11.51 -9.63 -3.49
C PRO A 8 11.72 -10.32 -4.84
N VAL A 9 11.24 -11.55 -4.96
CA VAL A 9 11.26 -12.29 -6.23
C VAL A 9 9.96 -11.97 -6.98
N VAL A 10 10.08 -11.04 -7.93
CA VAL A 10 8.96 -10.57 -8.77
C VAL A 10 9.38 -10.61 -10.25
N PRO A 11 8.44 -10.77 -11.20
CA PRO A 11 8.72 -10.89 -12.64
C PRO A 11 9.09 -9.54 -13.29
N ILE A 12 9.98 -8.78 -12.67
CA ILE A 12 10.51 -7.54 -13.25
C ILE A 12 11.42 -7.84 -14.44
N ARG A 13 11.45 -6.94 -15.43
CA ARG A 13 12.32 -7.06 -16.59
C ARG A 13 13.79 -7.21 -16.19
N GLU A 14 14.52 -8.03 -16.95
CA GLU A 14 15.90 -8.41 -16.64
C GLU A 14 16.84 -7.19 -16.52
N ASP A 15 16.69 -6.24 -17.44
CA ASP A 15 17.45 -4.99 -17.52
C ASP A 15 17.22 -4.06 -16.31
N HIS A 16 16.13 -4.25 -15.55
CA HIS A 16 15.79 -3.45 -14.39
C HIS A 16 16.02 -4.16 -13.05
N LYS A 17 16.56 -5.39 -13.03
CA LYS A 17 16.80 -6.12 -11.76
C LYS A 17 17.78 -5.41 -10.82
N GLU A 18 18.88 -4.89 -11.33
CA GLU A 18 19.87 -4.17 -10.51
C GLU A 18 19.32 -2.83 -9.99
N LEU A 19 18.55 -2.12 -10.83
CA LEU A 19 17.82 -0.92 -10.41
C LEU A 19 16.86 -1.24 -9.26
N PHE A 20 16.05 -2.29 -9.41
CA PHE A 20 15.10 -2.74 -8.39
C PHE A 20 15.79 -3.11 -7.08
N LYS A 21 16.89 -3.85 -7.14
CA LYS A 21 17.71 -4.21 -5.96
C LYS A 21 18.28 -2.98 -5.27
N SER A 22 18.81 -2.02 -6.04
CA SER A 22 19.33 -0.75 -5.52
C SER A 22 18.24 0.07 -4.82
N LEU A 23 17.05 0.17 -5.42
CA LEU A 23 15.90 0.84 -4.82
C LEU A 23 15.37 0.10 -3.59
N ASN A 24 15.38 -1.24 -3.59
CA ASN A 24 14.96 -2.02 -2.44
C ASN A 24 15.83 -1.75 -1.21
N ASN A 25 17.15 -1.64 -1.41
CA ASN A 25 18.08 -1.24 -0.35
C ASN A 25 17.80 0.19 0.14
N PHE A 26 17.51 1.11 -0.78
CA PHE A 26 17.13 2.47 -0.43
C PHE A 26 15.84 2.50 0.40
N VAL A 27 14.78 1.83 -0.04
CA VAL A 27 13.49 1.78 0.65
C VAL A 27 13.63 1.12 2.02
N HIS A 28 14.39 0.03 2.12
CA HIS A 28 14.70 -0.57 3.42
C HIS A 28 15.33 0.46 4.36
N GLY A 29 16.35 1.21 3.91
CA GLY A 29 16.98 2.26 4.71
C GLY A 29 16.02 3.40 5.08
N TYR A 30 15.19 3.84 4.13
CA TYR A 30 14.21 4.91 4.32
C TYR A 30 13.15 4.55 5.37
N MET A 31 12.60 3.34 5.26
CA MET A 31 11.53 2.82 6.13
C MET A 31 12.02 2.30 7.48
N SER A 32 13.34 2.12 7.67
CA SER A 32 13.93 1.68 8.95
C SER A 32 14.18 2.83 9.94
N THR A 33 13.70 4.04 9.63
CA THR A 33 13.88 5.20 10.50
C THR A 33 12.87 5.19 11.66
N PRO A 34 13.21 5.70 12.87
CA PRO A 34 12.33 5.67 14.05
C PRO A 34 10.98 6.37 13.88
N THR A 35 10.82 7.16 12.82
CA THR A 35 9.59 7.88 12.49
C THR A 35 8.54 6.99 11.82
N HIS A 36 8.93 5.84 11.26
CA HIS A 36 8.00 4.87 10.68
C HIS A 36 7.53 3.91 11.76
N ASP A 37 6.21 3.87 11.99
CA ASP A 37 5.59 2.92 12.90
C ASP A 37 5.39 1.54 12.23
N ASN A 38 5.15 0.51 13.03
CA ASN A 38 5.01 -0.88 12.57
C ASN A 38 3.85 -1.10 11.56
N SER A 39 3.00 -0.09 11.31
CA SER A 39 1.93 -0.20 10.33
C SER A 39 2.34 0.26 8.92
N HIS A 40 3.46 0.98 8.76
CA HIS A 40 3.99 1.45 7.46
C HIS A 40 5.51 1.19 7.36
N ASP A 41 5.94 0.03 7.86
CA ASP A 41 7.33 -0.37 7.87
C ASP A 41 7.75 -1.03 6.53
N TYR A 42 9.02 -1.42 6.43
CA TYR A 42 9.50 -2.13 5.25
C TYR A 42 8.74 -3.44 4.98
N HIS A 43 8.21 -4.11 6.01
CA HIS A 43 7.40 -5.32 5.83
C HIS A 43 6.06 -5.04 5.14
N HIS A 44 5.45 -3.87 5.36
CA HIS A 44 4.30 -3.43 4.56
C HIS A 44 4.63 -3.42 3.06
N ILE A 45 5.74 -2.79 2.67
CA ILE A 45 6.17 -2.75 1.26
C ILE A 45 6.34 -4.15 0.66
N LEU A 46 6.96 -5.07 1.41
CA LEU A 46 7.12 -6.46 0.96
C LEU A 46 5.78 -7.17 0.72
N ARG A 47 4.78 -6.95 1.58
CA ARG A 47 3.45 -7.53 1.41
C ARG A 47 2.71 -6.89 0.24
N VAL A 48 2.84 -5.57 0.02
CA VAL A 48 2.29 -4.88 -1.15
C VAL A 48 2.89 -5.45 -2.44
N LEU A 49 4.21 -5.65 -2.51
CA LEU A 49 4.84 -6.31 -3.65
C LEU A 49 4.33 -7.73 -3.89
N SER A 50 4.10 -8.50 -2.82
CA SER A 50 3.51 -9.83 -2.90
C SER A 50 2.06 -9.80 -3.42
N ASN A 51 1.24 -8.86 -2.94
CA ASN A 51 -0.13 -8.66 -3.41
C ASN A 51 -0.14 -8.22 -4.88
N ALA A 52 0.73 -7.30 -5.28
CA ALA A 52 0.86 -6.83 -6.67
C ALA A 52 1.23 -7.99 -7.61
N ASN A 53 2.15 -8.86 -7.20
CA ASN A 53 2.53 -10.04 -7.98
C ASN A 53 1.36 -11.03 -8.16
N ARG A 54 0.56 -11.25 -7.10
CA ARG A 54 -0.64 -12.11 -7.16
C ARG A 54 -1.70 -11.53 -8.09
N ILE A 55 -1.97 -10.23 -7.99
CA ILE A 55 -2.92 -9.55 -8.87
C ILE A 55 -2.44 -9.60 -10.32
N TYR A 56 -1.18 -9.23 -10.58
CA TYR A 56 -0.58 -9.30 -11.91
C TYR A 56 -0.76 -10.68 -12.54
N ALA A 57 -0.44 -11.76 -11.81
CA ALA A 57 -0.59 -13.12 -12.31
C ALA A 57 -2.06 -13.46 -12.69
N GLY A 58 -3.04 -12.98 -11.93
CA GLY A 58 -4.46 -13.20 -12.22
C GLY A 58 -4.99 -12.35 -13.39
N GLU A 59 -4.42 -11.16 -13.60
CA GLU A 59 -4.84 -10.22 -14.64
C GLU A 59 -4.11 -10.42 -15.99
N LEU A 60 -3.08 -11.27 -16.05
CA LEU A 60 -2.30 -11.55 -17.27
C LEU A 60 -3.15 -11.94 -18.47
N LYS A 61 -4.25 -12.67 -18.25
CA LYS A 61 -5.17 -13.06 -19.32
C LYS A 61 -5.97 -11.86 -19.86
N ALA A 62 -6.35 -10.94 -18.99
CA ALA A 62 -7.12 -9.75 -19.37
C ALA A 62 -6.22 -8.71 -20.05
N ASN A 63 -4.98 -8.57 -19.59
CA ASN A 63 -4.00 -7.70 -20.20
C ASN A 63 -2.58 -8.32 -20.11
N PRO A 64 -2.10 -8.97 -21.19
CA PRO A 64 -0.76 -9.56 -21.22
C PRO A 64 0.35 -8.52 -21.41
N SER A 65 0.00 -7.25 -21.67
CA SER A 65 0.94 -6.17 -21.99
C SER A 65 1.33 -5.30 -20.80
N TYR A 66 0.91 -5.68 -19.59
CA TYR A 66 1.30 -4.99 -18.36
C TYR A 66 2.83 -4.89 -18.23
N ASP A 67 3.31 -3.67 -18.00
CA ASP A 67 4.73 -3.40 -17.77
C ASP A 67 5.10 -3.78 -16.34
N THR A 68 5.80 -4.91 -16.20
CA THR A 68 6.18 -5.43 -14.88
C THR A 68 7.14 -4.50 -14.14
N SER A 69 8.04 -3.81 -14.83
CA SER A 69 8.91 -2.83 -14.19
C SER A 69 8.10 -1.67 -13.62
N THR A 70 7.09 -1.21 -14.35
CA THR A 70 6.20 -0.17 -13.85
C THR A 70 5.46 -0.61 -12.58
N ILE A 71 4.85 -1.79 -12.56
CA ILE A 71 4.11 -2.31 -11.41
C ILE A 71 5.01 -2.38 -10.17
N PHE A 72 6.15 -3.08 -10.28
CA PHE A 72 6.95 -3.40 -9.10
C PHE A 72 7.79 -2.22 -8.61
N LEU A 73 8.25 -1.32 -9.49
CA LEU A 73 8.94 -0.10 -9.05
C LEU A 73 7.97 0.87 -8.37
N ALA A 74 6.75 1.03 -8.90
CA ALA A 74 5.73 1.86 -8.27
C ALA A 74 5.29 1.28 -6.92
N ALA A 75 5.03 -0.03 -6.83
CA ALA A 75 4.69 -0.69 -5.57
C ALA A 75 5.81 -0.60 -4.52
N LEU A 76 7.08 -0.72 -4.94
CA LEU A 76 8.23 -0.58 -4.05
C LEU A 76 8.36 0.85 -3.47
N LEU A 77 8.00 1.86 -4.25
CA LEU A 77 8.23 3.27 -3.93
C LEU A 77 6.98 4.04 -3.46
N HIS A 78 5.81 3.41 -3.42
CA HIS A 78 4.54 4.13 -3.26
C HIS A 78 4.42 4.96 -1.97
N ASP A 79 5.07 4.52 -0.88
CA ASP A 79 5.07 5.21 0.41
C ASP A 79 6.33 6.07 0.65
N VAL A 80 7.26 6.12 -0.32
CA VAL A 80 8.40 7.05 -0.25
C VAL A 80 7.89 8.47 -0.48
N GLY A 81 8.23 9.38 0.44
CA GLY A 81 7.74 10.76 0.36
C GLY A 81 6.28 10.93 0.78
N ASP A 82 5.69 9.97 1.52
CA ASP A 82 4.39 10.24 2.13
C ASP A 82 4.52 11.41 3.13
N HIS A 83 3.77 12.49 2.90
CA HIS A 83 3.70 13.71 3.70
C HIS A 83 3.56 13.49 5.22
N LYS A 84 3.08 12.31 5.64
CA LYS A 84 3.01 11.92 7.06
C LYS A 84 4.38 11.74 7.73
N TYR A 85 5.45 11.59 6.94
CA TYR A 85 6.81 11.28 7.41
C TYR A 85 7.90 12.20 6.82
N THR A 86 7.52 13.19 6.01
CA THR A 86 8.45 14.13 5.36
C THR A 86 9.02 15.17 6.33
N LYS A 87 10.31 15.49 6.17
CA LYS A 87 10.96 16.58 6.92
C LYS A 87 10.71 17.94 6.25
N PRO A 88 10.70 19.06 7.00
CA PRO A 88 10.60 20.39 6.40
C PRO A 88 11.73 20.64 5.38
N GLY A 89 11.39 20.96 4.14
CA GLY A 89 12.33 21.32 3.07
C GLY A 89 12.63 20.22 2.03
N GLU A 90 12.06 19.02 2.15
CA GLU A 90 12.16 17.99 1.10
C GLU A 90 11.23 18.32 -0.08
N ASP A 91 11.72 18.15 -1.32
CA ASP A 91 10.87 18.21 -2.53
C ASP A 91 10.08 16.90 -2.67
N VAL A 92 9.01 16.81 -1.89
CA VAL A 92 8.10 15.67 -1.85
C VAL A 92 7.47 15.40 -3.22
N ALA A 93 7.27 16.45 -4.04
CA ALA A 93 6.57 16.33 -5.31
C ALA A 93 7.38 15.55 -6.37
N ASN A 94 8.71 15.59 -6.29
CA ASN A 94 9.62 14.97 -7.26
C ASN A 94 10.61 13.97 -6.63
N GLN A 95 10.39 13.56 -5.39
CA GLN A 95 11.30 12.66 -4.68
C GLN A 95 11.47 11.31 -5.38
N ILE A 96 10.37 10.74 -5.91
CA ILE A 96 10.41 9.44 -6.57
C ILE A 96 11.24 9.50 -7.86
N SER A 97 10.99 10.51 -8.70
CA SER A 97 11.73 10.68 -9.95
C SER A 97 13.22 10.93 -9.69
N THR A 98 13.54 11.76 -8.69
CA THR A 98 14.92 12.05 -8.28
C THR A 98 15.67 10.78 -7.87
N VAL A 99 15.10 9.99 -6.95
CA VAL A 99 15.72 8.75 -6.45
C VAL A 99 15.93 7.72 -7.58
N LEU A 100 14.99 7.64 -8.53
CA LEU A 100 15.08 6.77 -9.70
C LEU A 100 16.21 7.20 -10.64
N LEU A 101 16.29 8.50 -10.97
CA LEU A 101 17.32 9.07 -11.84
C LEU A 101 18.72 8.88 -11.24
N GLU A 102 18.89 9.14 -9.95
CA GLU A 102 20.16 8.93 -9.23
C GLU A 102 20.65 7.49 -9.26
N ARG A 103 19.73 6.53 -9.46
CA ARG A 103 20.02 5.08 -9.53
C ARG A 103 20.09 4.56 -10.96
N GLY A 104 20.09 5.45 -11.96
CA GLY A 104 20.30 5.12 -13.35
C GLY A 104 19.04 4.73 -14.12
N ALA A 105 17.84 5.01 -13.60
CA ALA A 105 16.61 4.90 -14.38
C ALA A 105 16.59 5.94 -15.51
N SER A 106 15.91 5.63 -16.62
CA SER A 106 15.64 6.64 -17.65
C SER A 106 14.67 7.70 -17.14
N SER A 107 14.76 8.91 -17.71
CA SER A 107 13.82 10.00 -17.36
C SER A 107 12.37 9.64 -17.65
N GLU A 108 12.11 8.91 -18.73
CA GLU A 108 10.78 8.41 -19.07
C GLU A 108 10.23 7.48 -17.97
N LEU A 109 11.02 6.49 -17.54
CA LEU A 109 10.63 5.56 -16.49
C LEU A 109 10.43 6.32 -15.17
N ALA A 110 11.36 7.20 -14.80
CA ALA A 110 11.29 7.97 -13.56
C ALA A 110 10.01 8.83 -13.47
N HIS A 111 9.66 9.54 -14.54
CA HIS A 111 8.43 10.33 -14.60
C HIS A 111 7.16 9.47 -14.60
N LYS A 112 7.18 8.33 -15.31
CA LYS A 112 6.07 7.37 -15.31
C LYS A 112 5.78 6.84 -13.90
N ILE A 113 6.81 6.39 -13.18
CA ILE A 113 6.65 5.87 -11.81
C ILE A 113 6.18 6.97 -10.86
N GLN A 114 6.76 8.17 -10.92
CA GLN A 114 6.32 9.32 -10.11
C GLN A 114 4.84 9.66 -10.32
N ALA A 115 4.39 9.63 -11.58
CA ALA A 115 2.98 9.89 -11.92
C ALA A 115 2.05 8.82 -11.34
N ILE A 116 2.44 7.55 -11.37
CA ILE A 116 1.65 6.44 -10.80
C ILE A 116 1.61 6.55 -9.27
N VAL A 117 2.76 6.69 -8.61
CA VAL A 117 2.86 6.75 -7.15
C VAL A 117 1.99 7.86 -6.56
N LYS A 118 1.95 9.03 -7.22
CA LYS A 118 1.07 10.15 -6.83
C LYS A 118 -0.41 9.76 -6.68
N HIS A 119 -0.87 8.76 -7.41
CA HIS A 119 -2.26 8.34 -7.46
C HIS A 119 -2.55 7.04 -6.67
N VAL A 120 -1.56 6.44 -5.98
CA VAL A 120 -1.78 5.17 -5.26
C VAL A 120 -2.68 5.37 -4.03
N GLY A 121 -2.39 6.39 -3.22
CA GLY A 121 -3.03 6.57 -1.90
C GLY A 121 -4.53 6.83 -1.93
N TYR A 122 -5.25 6.22 -0.97
CA TYR A 122 -6.70 6.37 -0.76
C TYR A 122 -7.17 7.83 -0.69
N THR A 123 -6.48 8.67 0.09
CA THR A 123 -6.87 10.07 0.30
C THR A 123 -6.88 10.88 -0.99
N ASN A 124 -5.92 10.61 -1.89
CA ASN A 124 -5.82 11.29 -3.17
C ASN A 124 -6.98 10.88 -4.08
N GLU A 125 -7.34 9.59 -4.09
CA GLU A 125 -8.50 9.11 -4.87
C GLU A 125 -9.82 9.70 -4.37
N VAL A 126 -10.03 9.77 -3.05
CA VAL A 126 -11.28 10.34 -2.50
C VAL A 126 -11.36 11.85 -2.77
N LYS A 127 -10.24 12.56 -2.73
CA LYS A 127 -10.19 14.01 -2.98
C LYS A 127 -10.41 14.36 -4.45
N ASP A 128 -9.86 13.58 -5.38
CA ASP A 128 -10.03 13.77 -6.82
C ASP A 128 -10.14 12.43 -7.57
N PRO A 129 -11.36 11.85 -7.62
CA PRO A 129 -11.58 10.59 -8.31
C PRO A 129 -11.32 10.67 -9.83
N GLN A 130 -11.56 11.83 -10.44
CA GLN A 130 -11.42 12.00 -11.89
C GLN A 130 -9.95 11.98 -12.32
N SER A 131 -9.05 12.55 -11.52
CA SER A 131 -7.61 12.44 -11.75
C SER A 131 -7.14 10.98 -11.75
N VAL A 132 -7.64 10.15 -10.84
CA VAL A 132 -7.33 8.71 -10.81
C VAL A 132 -7.88 7.99 -12.05
N VAL A 133 -9.11 8.29 -12.48
CA VAL A 133 -9.68 7.72 -13.71
C VAL A 133 -8.83 8.08 -14.94
N HIS A 134 -8.33 9.32 -15.02
CA HIS A 134 -7.45 9.72 -16.10
C HIS A 134 -6.10 8.99 -16.04
N ALA A 135 -5.49 8.92 -14.86
CA ALA A 135 -4.23 8.22 -14.64
C ALA A 135 -4.34 6.73 -14.98
N LEU A 136 -5.44 6.06 -14.63
CA LEU A 136 -5.69 4.65 -14.97
C LEU A 136 -5.79 4.40 -16.48
N LYS A 137 -6.34 5.34 -17.25
CA LYS A 137 -6.40 5.24 -18.71
C LYS A 137 -5.01 5.33 -19.33
N GLN A 138 -4.13 6.15 -18.75
CA GLN A 138 -2.76 6.34 -19.23
C GLN A 138 -1.82 5.22 -18.73
N TYR A 139 -2.03 4.76 -17.51
CA TYR A 139 -1.18 3.81 -16.79
C TYR A 139 -2.03 2.70 -16.16
N PRO A 140 -2.40 1.65 -16.92
CA PRO A 140 -3.20 0.55 -16.41
C PRO A 140 -2.57 -0.16 -15.19
N GLU A 141 -1.24 -0.13 -15.06
CA GLU A 141 -0.50 -0.70 -13.92
C GLU A 141 -0.89 -0.08 -12.57
N LEU A 142 -1.36 1.17 -12.57
CA LEU A 142 -1.85 1.85 -11.37
C LEU A 142 -2.97 1.04 -10.69
N ALA A 143 -3.82 0.35 -11.46
CA ALA A 143 -4.88 -0.50 -10.93
C ALA A 143 -4.33 -1.60 -10.01
N ILE A 144 -3.24 -2.25 -10.43
CA ILE A 144 -2.60 -3.33 -9.70
C ILE A 144 -1.97 -2.80 -8.42
N VAL A 145 -1.27 -1.66 -8.49
CA VAL A 145 -0.57 -1.06 -7.34
C VAL A 145 -1.57 -0.56 -6.30
N GLN A 146 -2.64 0.13 -6.71
CA GLN A 146 -3.70 0.57 -5.79
C GLN A 146 -4.37 -0.60 -5.08
N ASP A 147 -4.73 -1.65 -5.82
CA ASP A 147 -5.37 -2.82 -5.23
C ASP A 147 -4.41 -3.54 -4.27
N ALA A 148 -3.13 -3.64 -4.62
CA ALA A 148 -2.12 -4.30 -3.80
C ALA A 148 -1.90 -3.61 -2.45
N ASP A 149 -1.85 -2.28 -2.43
CA ASP A 149 -1.77 -1.47 -1.21
C ASP A 149 -3.04 -1.63 -0.36
N ARG A 150 -4.22 -1.45 -0.97
CA ARG A 150 -5.52 -1.58 -0.28
C ARG A 150 -5.73 -2.96 0.31
N LEU A 151 -5.29 -4.01 -0.38
CA LEU A 151 -5.35 -5.37 0.14
C LEU A 151 -4.58 -5.50 1.45
N ASP A 152 -3.44 -4.84 1.61
CA ASP A 152 -2.65 -4.88 2.86
C ASP A 152 -3.31 -4.10 4.01
N ALA A 153 -4.27 -3.23 3.72
CA ALA A 153 -5.06 -2.52 4.73
C ALA A 153 -6.26 -3.32 5.26
N ILE A 154 -6.56 -4.49 4.69
CA ILE A 154 -7.73 -5.31 5.05
C ILE A 154 -7.35 -6.76 5.38
N GLY A 155 -8.30 -7.51 5.96
CA GLY A 155 -8.07 -8.88 6.42
C GLY A 155 -7.23 -8.93 7.70
N ALA A 156 -6.69 -10.11 8.03
CA ALA A 156 -5.96 -10.31 9.29
C ALA A 156 -4.78 -9.34 9.49
N VAL A 157 -4.02 -9.06 8.43
CA VAL A 157 -2.94 -8.05 8.47
C VAL A 157 -3.52 -6.64 8.68
N GLY A 158 -4.60 -6.31 7.99
CA GLY A 158 -5.30 -5.03 8.14
C GLY A 158 -5.78 -4.77 9.58
N VAL A 159 -6.33 -5.80 10.23
CA VAL A 159 -6.68 -5.77 11.67
C VAL A 159 -5.46 -5.37 12.50
N GLY A 160 -4.38 -6.14 12.41
CA GLY A 160 -3.16 -5.89 13.18
C GLY A 160 -2.57 -4.49 12.94
N ARG A 161 -2.53 -4.05 11.67
CA ARG A 161 -2.04 -2.71 11.31
C ARG A 161 -2.90 -1.59 11.88
N CYS A 162 -4.23 -1.74 11.84
CA CYS A 162 -5.14 -0.70 12.32
C CYS A 162 -5.00 -0.45 13.82
N PHE A 163 -4.95 -1.52 14.62
CA PHE A 163 -4.71 -1.41 16.07
C PHE A 163 -3.31 -0.86 16.38
N ALA A 164 -2.27 -1.34 15.68
CA ALA A 164 -0.91 -0.85 15.87
C ALA A 164 -0.77 0.66 15.57
N PHE A 165 -1.37 1.12 14.46
CA PHE A 165 -1.38 2.53 14.10
C PHE A 165 -2.16 3.37 15.12
N GLY A 166 -3.34 2.90 15.54
CA GLY A 166 -4.16 3.57 16.55
C GLY A 166 -3.42 3.75 17.88
N GLY A 167 -2.70 2.72 18.34
CA GLY A 167 -1.85 2.79 19.53
C GLY A 167 -0.70 3.78 19.38
N ALA A 168 0.02 3.74 18.25
CA ALA A 168 1.18 4.61 18.01
C ALA A 168 0.81 6.09 17.82
N LYS A 169 -0.33 6.40 17.17
CA LYS A 169 -0.77 7.77 16.84
C LYS A 169 -1.72 8.36 17.90
N GLY A 170 -1.34 8.27 19.17
CA GLY A 170 -2.03 8.97 20.26
C GLY A 170 -2.98 8.11 21.10
N GLY A 171 -2.82 6.78 21.09
CA GLY A 171 -3.55 5.90 22.00
C GLY A 171 -5.04 5.78 21.68
N ARG A 172 -5.39 5.65 20.38
CA ARG A 172 -6.77 5.41 19.96
C ARG A 172 -7.36 4.23 20.76
N PRO A 173 -8.55 4.39 21.36
CA PRO A 173 -9.24 3.27 22.00
C PRO A 173 -9.47 2.12 21.02
N LEU A 174 -9.54 0.89 21.54
CA LEU A 174 -9.78 -0.30 20.72
C LEU A 174 -11.09 -0.19 19.91
N ALA A 175 -12.17 0.32 20.52
CA ALA A 175 -13.44 0.58 19.84
C ALA A 175 -13.28 1.55 18.65
N GLY A 176 -12.41 2.56 18.75
CA GLY A 176 -12.14 3.47 17.64
C GLY A 176 -11.40 2.80 16.47
N ALA A 177 -10.74 1.65 16.67
CA ALA A 177 -10.21 0.86 15.56
C ALA A 177 -11.35 0.14 14.82
N ILE A 178 -12.37 -0.36 15.55
CA ILE A 178 -13.56 -0.97 14.97
C ILE A 178 -14.38 0.05 14.19
N GLU A 179 -14.60 1.25 14.73
CA GLU A 179 -15.24 2.36 13.99
C GLU A 179 -14.51 2.64 12.67
N HIS A 180 -13.18 2.62 12.69
CA HIS A 180 -12.39 2.80 11.47
C HIS A 180 -12.57 1.68 10.44
N PHE A 181 -12.89 0.45 10.88
CA PHE A 181 -13.21 -0.63 9.96
C PHE A 181 -14.43 -0.25 9.13
N GLU A 182 -15.50 0.19 9.78
CA GLU A 182 -16.77 0.55 9.17
C GLU A 182 -16.70 1.82 8.32
N GLU A 183 -16.00 2.84 8.83
CA GLU A 183 -15.85 4.11 8.14
C GLU A 183 -15.07 3.99 6.83
N LYS A 184 -14.07 3.09 6.79
CA LYS A 184 -13.11 3.01 5.69
C LYS A 184 -12.84 1.59 5.20
N LEU A 185 -12.32 0.70 6.07
CA LEU A 185 -11.68 -0.54 5.61
C LEU A 185 -12.66 -1.48 4.88
N VAL A 186 -13.90 -1.60 5.36
CA VAL A 186 -14.93 -2.44 4.72
C VAL A 186 -15.41 -1.92 3.36
N LYS A 187 -15.13 -0.65 3.05
CA LYS A 187 -15.47 0.00 1.78
C LYS A 187 -14.41 -0.24 0.69
N LEU A 188 -13.17 -0.53 1.09
CA LEU A 188 -12.04 -0.75 0.15
C LEU A 188 -12.30 -1.83 -0.90
N PRO A 189 -12.93 -2.99 -0.60
CA PRO A 189 -13.24 -4.01 -1.61
C PRO A 189 -14.06 -3.48 -2.80
N ALA A 190 -15.00 -2.55 -2.57
CA ALA A 190 -15.81 -1.95 -3.63
C ALA A 190 -15.02 -0.95 -4.49
N MET A 191 -13.86 -0.50 -4.03
CA MET A 191 -12.98 0.43 -4.73
C MET A 191 -11.86 -0.25 -5.51
N MET A 192 -11.77 -1.59 -5.44
CA MET A 192 -10.77 -2.38 -6.16
C MET A 192 -10.97 -2.27 -7.67
N LYS A 193 -9.87 -2.07 -8.40
CA LYS A 193 -9.85 -1.80 -9.84
C LYS A 193 -9.84 -3.08 -10.66
N THR A 194 -9.06 -4.07 -10.22
CA THR A 194 -8.86 -5.35 -10.89
C THR A 194 -9.86 -6.41 -10.42
N GLU A 195 -10.08 -7.41 -11.25
CA GLU A 195 -10.98 -8.51 -10.91
C GLU A 195 -10.37 -9.41 -9.83
N THR A 196 -9.09 -9.74 -9.98
CA THR A 196 -8.30 -10.48 -9.00
C THR A 196 -8.24 -9.74 -7.67
N GLY A 197 -8.07 -8.41 -7.69
CA GLY A 197 -8.12 -7.56 -6.50
C GLY A 197 -9.45 -7.64 -5.77
N ARG A 198 -10.59 -7.53 -6.49
CA ARG A 198 -11.93 -7.71 -5.93
C ARG A 198 -12.12 -9.08 -5.27
N GLN A 199 -11.69 -10.15 -5.93
CA GLN A 199 -11.82 -11.52 -5.41
C GLN A 199 -11.02 -11.73 -4.12
N LEU A 200 -9.76 -11.28 -4.09
CA LEU A 200 -8.92 -11.33 -2.89
C LEU A 200 -9.48 -10.47 -1.76
N ALA A 201 -10.01 -9.29 -2.09
CA ALA A 201 -10.58 -8.35 -1.13
C ALA A 201 -11.85 -8.89 -0.48
N ALA A 202 -12.70 -9.63 -1.21
CA ALA A 202 -13.91 -10.22 -0.66
C ALA A 202 -13.61 -11.18 0.51
N GLY A 203 -12.56 -12.00 0.40
CA GLY A 203 -12.13 -12.87 1.50
C GLY A 203 -11.62 -12.09 2.70
N ARG A 204 -10.83 -11.04 2.46
CA ARG A 204 -10.29 -10.18 3.51
C ARG A 204 -11.35 -9.31 4.19
N LYS A 205 -12.41 -8.93 3.48
CA LYS A 205 -13.56 -8.20 4.02
C LYS A 205 -14.29 -9.01 5.08
N ARG A 206 -14.55 -10.30 4.81
CA ARG A 206 -15.22 -11.19 5.77
C ARG A 206 -14.49 -11.27 7.10
N ILE A 207 -13.16 -11.34 7.07
CA ILE A 207 -12.34 -11.32 8.29
C ILE A 207 -12.57 -10.03 9.11
N LEU A 208 -12.67 -8.86 8.47
CA LEU A 208 -12.93 -7.60 9.17
C LEU A 208 -14.33 -7.60 9.81
N GLU A 209 -15.33 -8.08 9.09
CA GLU A 209 -16.72 -8.14 9.55
C GLU A 209 -16.89 -9.14 10.70
N GLU A 210 -16.28 -10.32 10.59
CA GLU A 210 -16.28 -11.35 11.63
C GLU A 210 -15.54 -10.87 12.88
N PHE A 211 -14.36 -10.27 12.72
CA PHE A 211 -13.60 -9.71 13.84
C PHE A 211 -14.36 -8.59 14.55
N ALA A 212 -14.97 -7.67 13.81
CA ALA A 212 -15.75 -6.57 14.40
C ALA A 212 -16.97 -7.08 15.16
N ARG A 213 -17.66 -8.11 14.62
CA ARG A 213 -18.78 -8.77 15.30
C ARG A 213 -18.33 -9.37 16.64
N GLU A 214 -17.30 -10.23 16.61
CA GLU A 214 -16.77 -10.88 17.83
C GLU A 214 -16.25 -9.86 18.85
N PHE A 215 -15.53 -8.83 18.39
CA PHE A 215 -15.08 -7.75 19.26
C PHE A 215 -16.24 -7.05 19.96
N ASN A 216 -17.32 -6.73 19.24
CA ASN A 216 -18.48 -6.06 19.81
C ASN A 216 -19.19 -6.95 20.83
N GLU A 217 -19.37 -8.25 20.53
CA GLU A 217 -19.94 -9.23 21.46
C GLU A 217 -19.10 -9.37 22.75
N GLU A 218 -17.76 -9.36 22.64
CA GLU A 218 -16.85 -9.44 23.79
C GLU A 218 -16.77 -8.13 24.59
N ALA A 219 -16.93 -6.98 23.91
CA ALA A 219 -16.84 -5.66 24.51
C ALA A 219 -18.16 -5.18 25.15
N GLU A 220 -19.26 -5.91 24.96
CA GLU A 220 -20.51 -5.67 25.68
C GLU A 220 -20.27 -5.78 27.19
N LEU A 221 -20.29 -4.61 27.86
CA LEU A 221 -20.09 -4.54 29.30
C LEU A 221 -21.34 -5.07 30.00
N SER A 222 -21.16 -6.02 30.90
CA SER A 222 -22.24 -6.62 31.70
C SER A 222 -22.70 -5.73 32.88
N PHE A 223 -22.55 -4.41 32.77
CA PHE A 223 -22.85 -3.46 33.86
C PHE A 223 -23.73 -2.33 33.35
N GLU A 224 -24.78 -2.01 34.10
CA GLU A 224 -25.57 -0.80 33.91
C GLU A 224 -24.87 0.37 34.64
N PHE A 225 -24.78 1.53 34.00
CA PHE A 225 -24.38 2.74 34.70
C PHE A 225 -25.62 3.28 35.43
N GLU A 226 -25.53 3.43 36.76
CA GLU A 226 -26.56 4.12 37.53
C GLU A 226 -26.64 5.59 37.07
N GLU A 227 -27.86 6.06 36.75
CA GLU A 227 -28.17 7.45 36.40
C GLU A 227 -27.86 8.45 37.54
#